data_AF-A0A522B982-F1
#
_entry.id   AF-A0A522B982-F1
#
_cell.length_a   1.000
_cell.length_b   1.000
_cell.length_c   1.000
_cell.angle_alpha   90.00
_cell.angle_beta   90.00
_cell.angle_gamma   90.00
#
_symmetry.space_group_name_H-M   'P 1'
#
loop_
_entity.id
_entity.type
_entity.pdbx_description
1 polymer ?
#
loop_
_entity_poly.entity_id
_entity_poly.type
_entity_poly.pdbx_seq_one_letter_code
_entity_poly.pdbx_strand_id
1 'polypeptide(L)'
;MENNIKTLQKGGIGIIATDTIYGIVGQALKQSTVERIYKVKKRTPTKPFIILISDLGDLNEFDIEINQPTRATLNSYWPGPVSIILDCPNDKFEYLHRGTSTLAFRMPAKPELRDILKQTGPLVAPSANPEGLEPAADVEAAKVYFGDSVDFYIEGTVSKKPSRIVKITDAGEEVIRP
;
A
#
# COMPACT_ATOMS: atom_id res chain seq x y z
N MET A 1 19.68 -1.30 3.13
CA MET A 1 18.61 -0.81 2.23
C MET A 1 18.63 -1.50 0.88
N GLU A 2 19.75 -1.49 0.16
CA GLU A 2 19.86 -2.09 -1.19
C GLU A 2 19.47 -3.58 -1.26
N ASN A 3 19.89 -4.38 -0.26
CA ASN A 3 19.50 -5.79 -0.18
C ASN A 3 17.97 -5.97 -0.04
N ASN A 4 17.29 -5.11 0.71
CA ASN A 4 15.84 -5.20 0.92
C ASN A 4 15.08 -4.78 -0.35
N ILE A 5 15.58 -3.79 -1.10
CA ILE A 5 15.05 -3.43 -2.42
C ILE A 5 15.12 -4.61 -3.38
N LYS A 6 16.28 -5.28 -3.46
CA LYS A 6 16.45 -6.49 -4.28
C LYS A 6 15.52 -7.62 -3.83
N THR A 7 15.31 -7.79 -2.52
CA THR A 7 14.35 -8.76 -1.98
C THR A 7 12.93 -8.44 -2.44
N LEU A 8 12.50 -7.18 -2.34
CA LEU A 8 11.18 -6.75 -2.83
C LEU A 8 11.03 -7.01 -4.33
N GLN A 9 11.99 -6.59 -5.16
CA GLN A 9 11.96 -6.82 -6.62
C GLN A 9 11.85 -8.32 -6.97
N LYS A 10 12.52 -9.20 -6.20
CA LYS A 10 12.43 -10.66 -6.35
C LYS A 10 11.10 -11.25 -5.89
N GLY A 11 10.23 -10.46 -5.24
CA GLY A 11 8.91 -10.86 -4.77
C GLY A 11 8.87 -11.24 -3.29
N GLY A 12 9.92 -10.93 -2.56
CA GLY A 12 9.92 -11.00 -1.11
C GLY A 12 8.99 -9.94 -0.50
N ILE A 13 8.68 -10.14 0.77
CA ILE A 13 7.83 -9.27 1.57
C ILE A 13 8.55 -8.87 2.85
N GLY A 14 8.28 -7.68 3.36
CA GLY A 14 8.92 -7.23 4.59
C GLY A 14 8.05 -6.26 5.38
N ILE A 15 8.48 -5.96 6.58
CA ILE A 15 7.85 -4.95 7.44
C ILE A 15 8.65 -3.65 7.33
N ILE A 16 7.97 -2.54 7.04
CA ILE A 16 8.58 -1.22 6.98
C ILE A 16 7.76 -0.17 7.73
N ALA A 17 8.45 0.81 8.32
CA ALA A 17 7.84 2.02 8.82
C ALA A 17 7.39 2.93 7.66
N THR A 18 6.08 3.16 7.51
CA THR A 18 5.58 4.19 6.58
C THR A 18 5.49 5.57 7.26
N ASP A 19 4.92 6.55 6.57
CA ASP A 19 4.55 7.85 7.13
C ASP A 19 3.39 7.80 8.15
N THR A 20 2.63 6.71 8.21
CA THR A 20 1.46 6.56 9.08
C THR A 20 1.65 5.51 10.17
N ILE A 21 1.85 4.26 9.77
CA ILE A 21 1.94 3.08 10.63
C ILE A 21 2.91 2.09 9.98
N TYR A 22 3.31 1.05 10.70
CA TYR A 22 4.04 -0.03 10.07
C TYR A 22 3.15 -0.76 9.05
N GLY A 23 3.75 -1.12 7.91
CA GLY A 23 3.09 -1.88 6.85
C GLY A 23 3.87 -3.14 6.52
N ILE A 24 3.14 -4.20 6.19
CA ILE A 24 3.73 -5.34 5.47
C ILE A 24 3.68 -5.04 3.99
N VAL A 25 4.84 -5.04 3.34
CA VAL A 25 5.02 -4.59 1.97
C VAL A 25 5.50 -5.68 1.04
N GLY A 26 5.10 -5.58 -0.21
CA GLY A 26 5.54 -6.43 -1.30
C GLY A 26 5.09 -5.86 -2.64
N GLN A 27 5.70 -6.32 -3.72
CA GLN A 27 5.41 -5.88 -5.10
C GLN A 27 3.93 -6.01 -5.44
N ALA A 28 3.28 -4.88 -5.78
CA ALA A 28 1.87 -4.87 -6.13
C ALA A 28 1.59 -5.62 -7.42
N LEU A 29 2.45 -5.48 -8.43
CA LEU A 29 2.28 -6.08 -9.75
C LEU A 29 2.73 -7.54 -9.83
N LYS A 30 3.16 -8.13 -8.71
CA LYS A 30 3.53 -9.55 -8.62
C LYS A 30 2.45 -10.29 -7.84
N GLN A 31 1.54 -10.94 -8.55
CA GLN A 31 0.42 -11.67 -7.96
C GLN A 31 0.85 -12.65 -6.85
N SER A 32 1.91 -13.43 -7.06
CA SER A 32 2.40 -14.38 -6.05
C SER A 32 2.83 -13.70 -4.74
N THR A 33 3.38 -12.48 -4.81
CA THR A 33 3.74 -11.68 -3.64
C THR A 33 2.50 -11.18 -2.91
N VAL A 34 1.50 -10.69 -3.64
CA VAL A 34 0.23 -10.23 -3.07
C VAL A 34 -0.51 -11.37 -2.36
N GLU A 35 -0.62 -12.53 -3.01
CA GLU A 35 -1.27 -13.72 -2.41
C GLU A 35 -0.53 -14.21 -1.17
N ARG A 36 0.81 -14.14 -1.15
CA ARG A 36 1.61 -14.43 0.05
C ARG A 36 1.23 -13.50 1.20
N ILE A 37 1.04 -12.21 0.94
CA ILE A 37 0.64 -11.24 1.98
C ILE A 37 -0.77 -11.53 2.50
N TYR A 38 -1.74 -11.88 1.63
CA TYR A 38 -3.07 -12.32 2.08
C TYR A 38 -2.98 -13.52 3.03
N LYS A 39 -2.19 -14.53 2.66
CA LYS A 39 -1.97 -15.74 3.48
C LYS A 39 -1.34 -15.41 4.83
N VAL A 40 -0.24 -14.66 4.84
CA VAL A 40 0.50 -14.30 6.07
C VAL A 40 -0.37 -13.47 7.01
N LYS A 41 -1.14 -12.51 6.48
CA LYS A 41 -2.05 -11.68 7.28
C LYS A 41 -3.34 -12.39 7.70
N LYS A 42 -3.64 -13.56 7.13
CA LYS A 42 -4.95 -14.22 7.23
C LYS A 42 -6.10 -13.26 6.86
N ARG A 43 -5.90 -12.50 5.78
CA ARG A 43 -6.87 -11.48 5.37
C ARG A 43 -8.02 -12.09 4.58
N THR A 44 -9.22 -11.56 4.84
CA THR A 44 -10.45 -11.80 4.11
C THR A 44 -10.21 -11.57 2.61
N PRO A 45 -10.41 -12.60 1.77
CA PRO A 45 -10.12 -12.54 0.34
C PRO A 45 -10.87 -11.46 -0.44
N THR A 46 -11.95 -10.87 0.08
CA THR A 46 -12.73 -9.85 -0.63
C THR A 46 -12.28 -8.41 -0.32
N LYS A 47 -11.34 -8.21 0.61
CA LYS A 47 -10.90 -6.88 1.03
C LYS A 47 -9.61 -6.48 0.32
N PRO A 48 -9.61 -5.54 -0.65
CA PRO A 48 -8.40 -5.14 -1.36
C PRO A 48 -7.38 -4.45 -0.44
N PHE A 49 -6.10 -4.45 -0.83
CA PHE A 49 -5.02 -3.75 -0.12
C PHE A 49 -4.88 -2.30 -0.58
N ILE A 50 -4.22 -1.48 0.27
CA ILE A 50 -3.70 -0.18 -0.16
C ILE A 50 -2.39 -0.40 -0.91
N ILE A 51 -2.19 0.33 -2.00
CA ILE A 51 -0.97 0.35 -2.81
C ILE A 51 -0.26 1.68 -2.59
N LEU A 52 1.04 1.64 -2.33
CA LEU A 52 1.89 2.81 -2.25
C LEU A 52 2.56 3.07 -3.60
N ILE A 53 2.58 4.33 -3.98
CA ILE A 53 3.18 4.85 -5.23
C ILE A 53 4.19 5.96 -4.91
N SER A 54 5.25 6.05 -5.72
CA SER A 54 6.27 7.10 -5.63
C SER A 54 5.78 8.42 -6.19
N ASP A 55 5.08 8.37 -7.32
CA ASP A 55 4.54 9.52 -8.03
C ASP A 55 3.26 9.15 -8.81
N LEU A 56 2.60 10.14 -9.41
CA LEU A 56 1.33 9.92 -10.12
C LEU A 56 1.48 9.08 -11.40
N GLY A 57 2.68 8.99 -11.97
CA GLY A 57 2.96 8.19 -13.16
C GLY A 57 2.81 6.68 -12.91
N ASP A 58 3.06 6.22 -11.69
CA ASP A 58 2.88 4.82 -11.28
C ASP A 58 1.44 4.33 -11.46
N LEU A 59 0.45 5.23 -11.48
CA LEU A 59 -0.96 4.87 -11.75
C LEU A 59 -1.15 4.27 -13.15
N ASN A 60 -0.30 4.62 -14.11
CA ASN A 60 -0.35 4.06 -15.46
C ASN A 60 -0.03 2.55 -15.46
N GLU A 61 0.74 2.05 -14.49
CA GLU A 61 0.98 0.61 -14.34
C GLU A 61 -0.29 -0.17 -13.97
N PHE A 62 -1.34 0.54 -13.55
CA PHE A 62 -2.67 0.02 -13.22
C PHE A 62 -3.73 0.34 -14.28
N ASP A 63 -3.32 0.78 -15.48
CA ASP A 63 -4.19 1.32 -16.54
C ASP A 63 -5.09 2.48 -16.09
N ILE A 64 -4.64 3.26 -15.10
CA ILE A 64 -5.38 4.41 -14.57
C ILE A 64 -4.81 5.69 -15.17
N GLU A 65 -5.49 6.21 -16.20
CA GLU A 65 -5.18 7.50 -16.78
C GLU A 65 -5.90 8.62 -16.04
N ILE A 66 -5.15 9.64 -15.60
CA ILE A 66 -5.71 10.79 -14.87
C ILE A 66 -5.75 12.04 -15.75
N ASN A 67 -6.94 12.64 -15.87
CA ASN A 67 -7.12 13.94 -16.51
C ASN A 67 -6.60 15.08 -15.61
N GLN A 68 -6.54 16.31 -16.14
CA GLN A 68 -6.03 17.47 -15.38
C GLN A 68 -6.83 17.77 -14.10
N PRO A 69 -8.18 17.81 -14.11
CA PRO A 69 -8.96 17.97 -12.87
C PRO A 69 -8.63 16.93 -11.80
N THR A 70 -8.64 15.64 -12.15
CA THR A 70 -8.31 14.55 -11.23
C THR A 70 -6.89 14.72 -10.70
N ARG A 71 -5.92 15.05 -11.55
CA ARG A 71 -4.53 15.33 -11.13
C ARG A 71 -4.45 16.47 -10.11
N ALA A 72 -5.18 17.57 -10.31
CA ALA A 72 -5.21 18.68 -9.36
C ALA A 72 -5.78 18.25 -8.01
N THR A 73 -6.85 17.45 -7.99
CA THR A 73 -7.41 16.86 -6.78
C THR A 73 -6.42 15.93 -6.09
N LEU A 74 -5.78 15.01 -6.80
CA LEU A 74 -4.80 14.09 -6.21
C LEU A 74 -3.61 14.86 -5.58
N ASN A 75 -3.13 15.90 -6.25
CA ASN A 75 -2.05 16.77 -5.74
C ASN A 75 -2.42 17.56 -4.48
N SER A 76 -3.71 17.74 -4.15
CA SER A 76 -4.10 18.40 -2.89
C SER A 76 -3.99 17.46 -1.69
N TYR A 77 -3.98 16.13 -1.92
CA TYR A 77 -3.83 15.11 -0.88
C TYR A 77 -2.43 14.49 -0.81
N TRP A 78 -1.71 14.46 -1.95
CA TRP A 78 -0.47 13.73 -2.12
C TRP A 78 0.73 14.65 -2.42
N PRO A 79 1.93 14.36 -1.87
CA PRO A 79 2.23 13.29 -0.91
C PRO A 79 1.61 13.53 0.48
N GLY A 80 1.05 12.50 1.11
CA GLY A 80 0.34 12.66 2.38
C GLY A 80 -0.32 11.41 2.94
N PRO A 81 -0.92 11.52 4.15
CA PRO A 81 -1.51 10.41 4.88
C PRO A 81 -2.94 10.08 4.41
N VAL A 82 -3.28 10.34 3.15
CA VAL A 82 -4.61 10.08 2.58
C VAL A 82 -4.49 9.03 1.49
N SER A 83 -5.31 7.99 1.54
CA SER A 83 -5.41 6.96 0.50
C SER A 83 -6.66 7.23 -0.32
N ILE A 84 -6.53 7.25 -1.65
CA ILE A 84 -7.61 7.57 -2.57
C ILE A 84 -8.00 6.31 -3.34
N ILE A 85 -9.29 5.98 -3.31
CA ILE A 85 -9.87 4.89 -4.11
C ILE A 85 -10.10 5.41 -5.52
N LEU A 86 -9.53 4.71 -6.49
CA LEU A 86 -9.65 4.98 -7.92
C LEU A 86 -10.24 3.75 -8.63
N ASP A 87 -10.96 3.99 -9.71
CA ASP A 87 -11.49 2.93 -10.56
C ASP A 87 -10.34 2.19 -11.24
N CYS A 88 -10.40 0.86 -11.23
CA CYS A 88 -9.45 -0.04 -11.85
C CYS A 88 -10.21 -1.32 -12.28
N PRO A 89 -11.03 -1.23 -13.34
CA PRO A 89 -11.95 -2.30 -13.74
C PRO A 89 -11.28 -3.41 -14.55
N ASN A 90 -9.99 -3.31 -14.87
CA ASN A 90 -9.31 -4.31 -15.69
C ASN A 90 -9.11 -5.62 -14.89
N ASP A 91 -9.71 -6.71 -15.38
CA ASP A 91 -9.65 -8.06 -14.79
C ASP A 91 -8.21 -8.57 -14.57
N LYS A 92 -7.22 -8.05 -15.30
CA LYS A 92 -5.81 -8.38 -15.05
C LYS A 92 -5.36 -8.02 -13.62
N PHE A 93 -6.07 -7.12 -12.95
CA PHE A 93 -5.82 -6.71 -11.56
C PHE A 93 -6.81 -7.31 -10.55
N GLU A 94 -7.56 -8.36 -10.91
CA GLU A 94 -8.55 -8.98 -10.02
C GLU A 94 -7.93 -9.47 -8.71
N TYR A 95 -6.69 -9.97 -8.75
CA TYR A 95 -5.96 -10.37 -7.55
C TYR A 95 -5.66 -9.21 -6.58
N LEU A 96 -5.69 -7.96 -7.06
CA LEU A 96 -5.55 -6.74 -6.26
C LEU A 96 -6.92 -6.20 -5.83
N HIS A 97 -7.84 -5.96 -6.77
CA HIS A 97 -9.13 -5.31 -6.49
C HIS A 97 -10.16 -6.28 -5.91
N ARG A 98 -9.95 -7.59 -5.98
CA ARG A 98 -10.81 -8.63 -5.36
C ARG A 98 -12.29 -8.49 -5.74
N GLY A 99 -12.55 -8.22 -7.01
CA GLY A 99 -13.90 -8.01 -7.55
C GLY A 99 -14.54 -6.65 -7.28
N THR A 100 -13.86 -5.70 -6.60
CA THR A 100 -14.41 -4.35 -6.37
C THR A 100 -14.23 -3.39 -7.54
N SER A 101 -13.49 -3.80 -8.59
CA SER A 101 -13.11 -2.98 -9.75
C SER A 101 -12.49 -1.62 -9.39
N THR A 102 -11.91 -1.51 -8.19
CA THR A 102 -11.37 -0.28 -7.61
C THR A 102 -10.14 -0.61 -6.76
N LEU A 103 -9.18 0.31 -6.69
CA LEU A 103 -7.95 0.16 -5.89
C LEU A 103 -7.69 1.41 -5.06
N ALA A 104 -7.21 1.23 -3.83
CA ALA A 104 -6.81 2.32 -2.96
C ALA A 104 -5.30 2.61 -3.12
N PHE A 105 -4.95 3.83 -3.52
CA PHE A 105 -3.57 4.27 -3.68
C PHE A 105 -3.20 5.29 -2.61
N ARG A 106 -1.91 5.38 -2.29
CA ARG A 106 -1.36 6.47 -1.47
C ARG A 106 0.04 6.82 -1.90
N MET A 107 0.31 8.10 -2.07
CA MET A 107 1.68 8.61 -2.18
C MET A 107 2.16 9.06 -0.80
N PRO A 108 3.07 8.32 -0.14
CA PRO A 108 3.47 8.61 1.22
C PRO A 108 4.29 9.91 1.30
N ALA A 109 4.11 10.67 2.38
CA ALA A 109 4.82 11.94 2.58
C ALA A 109 6.34 11.75 2.79
N LYS A 110 6.74 10.60 3.34
CA LYS A 110 8.11 10.27 3.69
C LYS A 110 8.99 10.12 2.44
N PRO A 111 9.96 11.02 2.17
CA PRO A 111 10.79 10.97 0.96
C PRO A 111 11.57 9.67 0.81
N GLU A 112 12.12 9.13 1.90
CA GLU A 112 12.91 7.89 1.85
C GLU A 112 12.05 6.69 1.42
N LEU A 113 10.76 6.69 1.77
CA LEU A 113 9.82 5.67 1.32
C LEU A 113 9.51 5.83 -0.17
N ARG A 114 9.34 7.06 -0.66
CA ARG A 114 9.18 7.31 -2.11
C ARG A 114 10.42 6.91 -2.89
N ASP A 115 11.62 7.04 -2.34
CA ASP A 115 12.84 6.59 -3.00
C ASP A 115 12.97 5.06 -3.06
N ILE A 116 12.43 4.33 -2.08
CA ILE A 116 12.26 2.87 -2.20
C ILE A 116 11.27 2.55 -3.32
N LEU A 117 10.13 3.25 -3.38
CA LEU A 117 9.09 3.03 -4.38
C LEU A 117 9.61 3.30 -5.80
N LYS A 118 10.38 4.36 -6.04
CA LYS A 118 11.02 4.61 -7.36
C LYS A 118 11.91 3.46 -7.84
N GLN A 119 12.57 2.76 -6.91
CA GLN A 119 13.49 1.66 -7.23
C GLN A 119 12.77 0.31 -7.34
N THR A 120 11.69 0.15 -6.59
CA THR A 120 10.97 -1.12 -6.49
C THR A 120 9.77 -1.19 -7.42
N GLY A 121 9.16 -0.05 -7.75
CA GLY A 121 7.80 0.03 -8.27
C GLY A 121 6.76 0.07 -7.14
N PRO A 122 5.46 0.08 -7.49
CA PRO A 122 4.37 0.15 -6.53
C PRO A 122 4.33 -1.06 -5.58
N LEU A 123 4.10 -0.79 -4.30
CA LEU A 123 4.04 -1.82 -3.26
C LEU A 123 2.65 -1.88 -2.63
N VAL A 124 2.07 -3.07 -2.50
CA VAL A 124 0.95 -3.23 -1.54
C VAL A 124 1.50 -3.00 -0.13
N ALA A 125 0.75 -2.29 0.72
CA ALA A 125 1.19 -1.92 2.07
C ALA A 125 0.03 -1.85 3.09
N PRO A 126 -0.70 -2.95 3.33
CA PRO A 126 -1.59 -3.00 4.48
C PRO A 126 -0.83 -2.86 5.80
N SER A 127 -1.56 -2.51 6.86
CA SER A 127 -1.03 -2.41 8.22
C SER A 127 -0.32 -3.69 8.67
N ALA A 128 0.74 -3.56 9.48
CA ALA A 128 1.53 -4.68 9.99
C ALA A 128 0.83 -5.40 11.15
N ASN A 129 -0.22 -6.16 10.85
CA ASN A 129 -0.93 -7.03 11.78
C ASN A 129 -1.68 -8.16 11.06
N PRO A 130 -1.95 -9.29 11.72
CA PRO A 130 -3.00 -10.22 11.32
C PRO A 130 -4.35 -9.48 11.29
N GLU A 131 -5.26 -9.86 10.38
CA GLU A 131 -6.57 -9.20 10.30
C GLU A 131 -7.33 -9.30 11.64
N GLY A 132 -7.93 -8.18 12.06
CA GLY A 132 -8.67 -8.08 13.32
C GLY A 132 -7.83 -7.67 14.54
N LEU A 133 -6.50 -7.70 14.44
CA LEU A 133 -5.60 -7.23 15.50
C LEU A 133 -5.15 -5.77 15.29
N GLU A 134 -4.62 -5.16 16.34
CA GLU A 134 -4.03 -3.82 16.27
C GLU A 134 -2.73 -3.83 15.45
N PRO A 135 -2.49 -2.79 14.61
CA PRO A 135 -1.22 -2.61 13.91
C PRO A 135 -0.02 -2.62 14.86
N ALA A 136 1.06 -3.28 14.47
CA ALA A 136 2.31 -3.26 15.23
C ALA A 136 2.82 -1.82 15.41
N ALA A 137 3.19 -1.49 16.65
CA ALA A 137 3.73 -0.16 17.00
C ALA A 137 5.21 0.01 16.60
N ASP A 138 5.94 -1.10 16.53
CA ASP A 138 7.37 -1.20 16.21
C ASP A 138 7.68 -2.58 15.59
N VAL A 139 8.95 -2.79 15.22
CA VAL A 139 9.41 -4.05 14.63
C VAL A 139 9.34 -5.22 15.60
N GLU A 140 9.55 -5.01 16.91
CA GLU A 140 9.47 -6.09 17.89
C GLU A 140 8.03 -6.63 18.01
N ALA A 141 7.04 -5.74 18.07
CA ALA A 141 5.64 -6.11 17.98
C ALA A 141 5.32 -6.80 16.63
N ALA A 142 5.89 -6.35 15.52
CA ALA A 142 5.70 -6.99 14.23
C ALA A 142 6.32 -8.40 14.17
N LYS A 143 7.46 -8.64 14.82
CA LYS A 143 8.09 -9.97 14.93
C LYS A 143 7.22 -10.94 15.72
N VAL A 144 6.52 -10.48 16.76
CA VAL A 144 5.54 -11.31 17.49
C VAL A 144 4.44 -11.81 16.54
N TYR A 145 3.99 -10.97 15.61
CA TYR A 145 2.96 -11.33 14.64
C TYR A 145 3.47 -12.21 13.50
N PHE A 146 4.65 -11.90 12.96
CA PHE A 146 5.07 -12.43 11.67
C PHE A 146 6.30 -13.33 11.73
N GLY A 147 7.17 -13.25 12.74
CA GLY A 147 8.38 -14.08 12.87
C GLY A 147 9.12 -14.25 11.53
N ASP A 148 9.31 -15.49 11.11
CA ASP A 148 10.01 -15.83 9.86
C ASP A 148 9.08 -15.89 8.62
N SER A 149 7.82 -15.47 8.74
CA SER A 149 6.88 -15.47 7.60
C SER A 149 7.13 -14.33 6.60
N VAL A 150 7.91 -13.33 6.99
CA VAL A 150 8.38 -12.19 6.18
C VAL A 150 9.91 -12.22 6.08
N ASP A 151 10.44 -11.64 5.00
CA ASP A 151 11.87 -11.81 4.66
C ASP A 151 12.77 -10.77 5.33
N PHE A 152 12.22 -9.64 5.77
CA PHE A 152 12.98 -8.60 6.46
C PHE A 152 12.08 -7.66 7.28
N TYR A 153 12.74 -6.93 8.18
CA TYR A 153 12.15 -5.86 9.00
C TYR A 153 13.01 -4.61 8.88
N ILE A 154 12.39 -3.44 8.73
CA ILE A 154 13.06 -2.14 8.70
C ILE A 154 12.47 -1.26 9.80
N GLU A 155 13.32 -0.91 10.76
CA GLU A 155 13.02 0.05 11.82
C GLU A 155 12.80 1.46 11.27
N GLY A 156 11.95 2.22 11.95
CA GLY A 156 11.75 3.63 11.66
C GLY A 156 10.64 4.26 12.49
N THR A 157 10.46 5.57 12.27
CA THR A 157 9.42 6.34 12.95
C THR A 157 8.15 6.41 12.11
N VAL A 158 7.00 6.30 12.78
CA VAL A 158 5.65 6.39 12.21
C VAL A 158 4.81 7.40 13.02
N SER A 159 3.81 8.02 12.41
CA SER A 159 2.92 8.97 13.11
C SER A 159 1.87 8.29 14.00
N LYS A 160 1.76 6.96 13.95
CA LYS A 160 0.89 6.09 14.75
C LYS A 160 -0.62 6.22 14.46
N LYS A 161 -1.01 6.99 13.45
CA LYS A 161 -2.40 7.10 12.98
C LYS A 161 -2.51 6.50 11.59
N PRO A 162 -3.44 5.56 11.33
CA PRO A 162 -3.70 5.07 9.98
C PRO A 162 -4.06 6.21 9.01
N SER A 163 -3.85 6.00 7.71
CA SER A 163 -4.27 6.97 6.70
C SER A 163 -5.79 7.13 6.64
N ARG A 164 -6.25 8.33 6.32
CA ARG A 164 -7.63 8.55 5.87
C ARG A 164 -7.84 7.78 4.56
N ILE A 165 -9.01 7.18 4.34
CA ILE A 165 -9.37 6.55 3.07
C ILE A 165 -10.59 7.26 2.51
N VAL A 166 -10.46 7.73 1.27
CA VAL A 166 -11.48 8.53 0.60
C VAL A 166 -11.73 7.97 -0.79
N LYS A 167 -12.98 8.03 -1.25
CA LYS A 167 -13.36 7.79 -2.64
C LYS A 167 -13.77 9.14 -3.24
N ILE A 168 -13.20 9.48 -4.38
CA ILE A 168 -13.58 10.70 -5.11
C ILE A 168 -14.67 10.33 -6.11
N THR A 169 -15.76 11.07 -6.10
CA THR A 169 -16.91 10.89 -6.99
C THR A 169 -17.30 12.23 -7.62
N ASP A 170 -18.13 12.23 -8.65
CA ASP A 170 -18.67 13.46 -9.24
C ASP A 170 -19.48 14.31 -8.23
N ALA A 171 -20.03 13.66 -7.19
CA ALA A 171 -20.78 14.32 -6.12
C ALA A 171 -19.90 14.84 -4.96
N GLY A 172 -18.59 14.59 -5.00
CA GLY A 172 -17.63 15.01 -3.97
C GLY A 172 -16.84 13.85 -3.33
N GLU A 173 -16.31 14.10 -2.13
CA GLU A 173 -15.50 13.15 -1.36
C GLU A 173 -16.39 12.27 -0.46
N GLU A 174 -16.29 10.95 -0.62
CA GLU A 174 -16.86 9.96 0.30
C GLU A 174 -15.75 9.43 1.23
N VAL A 175 -15.91 9.62 2.54
CA VAL A 175 -14.94 9.16 3.54
C VAL A 175 -15.27 7.73 3.96
N ILE A 176 -14.38 6.79 3.60
CA ILE A 176 -14.50 5.37 3.95
C ILE A 176 -13.85 5.08 5.31
N ARG A 177 -12.77 5.81 5.64
CA ARG A 177 -12.12 5.79 6.94
C ARG A 177 -11.60 7.20 7.25
N PRO A 178 -11.92 7.80 8.41
CA PRO A 178 -11.47 9.14 8.77
C PRO A 178 -9.96 9.24 9.04
#